data_AF-A0A914JY41-F1
#
_entry.id   AF-A0A914JY41-F1
#
_cell.length_a   1.000
_cell.length_b   1.000
_cell.length_c   1.000
_cell.angle_alpha   90.00
_cell.angle_beta   90.00
_cell.angle_gamma   90.00
#
_symmetry.space_group_name_H-M   'P 1'
#
loop_
_entity.id
_entity.type
_entity.pdbx_description
1 polymer ?
#
loop_
_entity_poly.entity_id
_entity_poly.type
_entity_poly.pdbx_seq_one_letter_code
_entity_poly.pdbx_strand_id
1 'polypeptide(L)'
;MELLKPDVTIVSQRLDIFEHPNLKSRNDAKNDNFTKIYEKYWLEYSKFTKQIIIVEPYATFYKTDKESLIKLLRQSESLKDYFVSKNEMEKQVDSEWWRISESIVNCPICSTVDIRHHFCKGEKCDIYDASNNHLLYCDAGHLNSEGLARITPDIIKAIKKI
;
A
#
# COMPACT_ATOMS: atom_id res chain seq x y z
N MET A 1 19.60 24.76 -11.58
CA MET A 1 18.33 24.20 -11.09
C MET A 1 18.57 23.77 -9.66
N GLU A 2 17.97 24.44 -8.69
CA GLU A 2 18.12 24.10 -7.27
C GLU A 2 17.21 22.90 -6.97
N LEU A 3 17.78 21.81 -6.43
CA LEU A 3 17.01 20.62 -6.08
C LEU A 3 16.24 20.88 -4.79
N LEU A 4 14.95 20.54 -4.79
CA LEU A 4 14.13 20.53 -3.57
C LEU A 4 14.76 19.55 -2.56
N LYS A 5 14.92 20.01 -1.32
CA LYS A 5 15.44 19.21 -0.19
C LYS A 5 14.37 19.07 0.90
N PRO A 6 13.34 18.24 0.69
CA PRO A 6 12.28 18.09 1.68
C PRO A 6 12.83 17.50 2.98
N ASP A 7 12.23 17.83 4.12
CA ASP A 7 12.54 17.14 5.37
C ASP A 7 12.06 15.68 5.32
N VAL A 8 10.94 15.43 4.63
CA VAL A 8 10.29 14.11 4.54
C VAL A 8 9.91 13.80 3.11
N THR A 9 10.28 12.60 2.66
CA THR A 9 9.78 12.00 1.43
C THR A 9 8.82 10.88 1.78
N ILE A 10 7.56 10.98 1.34
CA ILE A 10 6.57 9.92 1.51
C ILE A 10 6.47 9.16 0.19
N VAL A 11 6.57 7.83 0.26
CA VAL A 11 6.54 6.95 -0.90
C VAL A 11 5.42 5.94 -0.71
N SER A 12 4.54 5.84 -1.70
CA SER A 12 3.55 4.77 -1.81
C SER A 12 3.80 4.08 -3.14
N GLN A 13 3.86 2.74 -3.13
CA GLN A 13 3.98 1.96 -4.36
C GLN A 13 2.66 1.31 -4.72
N ARG A 14 2.40 1.25 -6.03
CA ARG A 14 1.24 0.57 -6.60
C ARG A 14 1.64 -0.89 -6.89
N LEU A 15 0.76 -1.81 -6.53
CA LEU A 15 0.96 -3.26 -6.60
C LEU A 15 1.02 -3.84 -8.02
N ASP A 16 0.66 -3.07 -9.04
CA ASP A 16 0.34 -3.59 -10.38
C ASP A 16 1.23 -3.07 -11.50
N ILE A 17 2.25 -2.26 -11.20
CA ILE A 17 3.04 -1.61 -12.26
C ILE A 17 3.97 -2.60 -12.94
N PHE A 18 4.06 -3.83 -12.44
CA PHE A 18 4.95 -4.78 -13.03
C PHE A 18 4.43 -6.21 -13.03
N GLU A 19 4.43 -6.81 -14.22
CA GLU A 19 4.38 -8.25 -14.47
C GLU A 19 5.66 -8.91 -13.92
N HIS A 20 5.95 -8.71 -12.65
CA HIS A 20 7.08 -9.32 -12.00
C HIS A 20 6.77 -10.77 -11.68
N PRO A 21 7.78 -11.66 -11.74
CA PRO A 21 7.60 -12.99 -11.20
C PRO A 21 7.21 -12.88 -9.74
N ASN A 22 6.08 -13.51 -9.39
CA ASN A 22 5.66 -13.67 -8.01
C ASN A 22 6.80 -14.35 -7.25
N LEU A 23 7.32 -13.68 -6.22
CA LEU A 23 8.27 -14.29 -5.30
C LEU A 23 7.56 -15.42 -4.55
N LYS A 24 8.25 -16.52 -4.29
CA LYS A 24 7.70 -17.64 -3.51
C LYS A 24 8.04 -17.50 -2.03
N SER A 25 9.07 -16.73 -1.73
CA SER A 25 9.51 -16.46 -0.37
C SER A 25 10.21 -15.11 -0.24
N ARG A 26 10.29 -14.62 0.99
CA ARG A 26 11.12 -13.47 1.36
C ARG A 26 12.61 -13.64 1.00
N ASN A 27 13.13 -14.87 1.02
CA ASN A 27 14.51 -15.13 0.63
C ASN A 27 14.75 -14.89 -0.87
N ASP A 28 13.73 -15.06 -1.71
CA ASP A 28 13.82 -14.78 -3.14
C ASP A 28 14.00 -13.27 -3.37
N ALA A 29 13.40 -12.43 -2.51
CA ALA A 29 13.49 -10.97 -2.62
C ALA A 29 14.92 -10.45 -2.48
N LYS A 30 15.79 -11.06 -1.68
CA LYS A 30 17.18 -10.60 -1.47
C LYS A 30 18.01 -10.56 -2.75
N ASN A 31 17.73 -11.49 -3.66
CA ASN A 31 18.47 -11.62 -4.92
C ASN A 31 17.71 -11.04 -6.11
N ASP A 32 16.45 -10.66 -5.92
CA ASP A 32 15.57 -10.07 -6.93
C ASP A 32 16.13 -8.71 -7.42
N ASN A 33 16.06 -8.51 -8.75
CA ASN A 33 16.60 -7.30 -9.36
C ASN A 33 15.84 -6.04 -8.95
N PHE A 34 14.54 -6.13 -8.65
CA PHE A 34 13.73 -4.98 -8.25
C PHE A 34 14.05 -4.54 -6.82
N THR A 35 14.30 -5.49 -5.92
CA THR A 35 14.84 -5.18 -4.58
C THR A 35 16.12 -4.35 -4.69
N LYS A 36 17.06 -4.73 -5.57
CA LYS A 36 18.32 -3.99 -5.79
C LYS A 36 18.10 -2.63 -6.44
N ILE A 37 17.09 -2.48 -7.28
CA ILE A 37 16.71 -1.19 -7.88
C ILE A 37 16.14 -0.26 -6.80
N TYR A 38 15.23 -0.75 -5.97
CA TYR A 38 14.67 0.02 -4.86
C TYR A 38 15.74 0.44 -3.86
N GLU A 39 16.67 -0.46 -3.51
CA GLU A 39 17.80 -0.13 -2.64
C GLU A 39 18.60 1.06 -3.19
N LYS A 40 18.91 1.06 -4.50
CA LYS A 40 19.57 2.20 -5.16
C LYS A 40 18.74 3.48 -5.07
N TYR A 41 17.43 3.39 -5.29
CA TYR A 41 16.55 4.56 -5.18
C TYR A 41 16.53 5.13 -3.76
N TRP A 42 16.45 4.30 -2.72
CA TRP A 42 16.48 4.78 -1.34
C TRP A 42 17.79 5.48 -1.00
N LEU A 43 18.92 4.93 -1.45
CA LEU A 43 20.23 5.56 -1.32
C LEU A 43 20.29 6.91 -2.06
N GLU A 44 19.76 7.02 -3.27
CA GLU A 44 19.69 8.29 -3.99
C GLU A 44 18.78 9.31 -3.28
N TYR A 45 17.58 8.91 -2.87
CA TYR A 45 16.64 9.77 -2.13
C TYR A 45 17.24 10.28 -0.82
N SER A 46 18.02 9.44 -0.12
CA SER A 46 18.67 9.80 1.15
C SER A 46 19.66 10.96 1.07
N LYS A 47 20.12 11.32 -0.14
CA LYS A 47 21.05 12.44 -0.33
C LYS A 47 20.37 13.80 -0.18
N PHE A 48 19.04 13.85 -0.26
CA PHE A 48 18.30 15.12 -0.30
C PHE A 48 17.05 15.16 0.58
N THR A 49 16.83 14.14 1.42
CA THR A 49 15.76 14.13 2.41
C THR A 49 16.28 13.69 3.77
N LYS A 50 15.63 14.12 4.86
CA LYS A 50 16.02 13.70 6.22
C LYS A 50 15.36 12.38 6.62
N GLN A 51 14.19 12.08 6.06
CA GLN A 51 13.43 10.87 6.33
C GLN A 51 12.70 10.38 5.09
N ILE A 52 12.67 9.06 4.89
CA ILE A 52 11.84 8.40 3.89
C ILE A 52 10.78 7.58 4.62
N ILE A 53 9.51 7.84 4.34
CA ILE A 53 8.37 7.12 4.91
C ILE A 53 7.73 6.32 3.79
N ILE A 54 7.73 5.00 3.94
CA ILE A 54 7.19 4.09 2.93
C ILE A 54 5.86 3.58 3.44
N VAL A 55 4.79 3.98 2.75
CA VAL A 55 3.44 3.48 3.02
C VAL A 55 3.38 2.06 2.49
N GLU A 56 3.10 1.11 3.38
CA GLU A 56 3.03 -0.30 3.01
C GLU A 56 1.88 -0.54 2.02
N PRO A 57 2.03 -1.51 1.10
CA PRO A 57 0.96 -1.84 0.19
C PRO A 57 -0.29 -2.29 0.96
N TYR A 58 -1.46 -1.93 0.45
CA TYR A 58 -2.74 -2.18 1.09
C TYR A 58 -3.67 -3.02 0.21
N ALA A 59 -4.76 -3.47 0.81
CA ALA A 59 -5.77 -4.24 0.12
C ALA A 59 -6.31 -3.48 -1.09
N THR A 60 -6.37 -4.15 -2.23
CA THR A 60 -6.96 -3.66 -3.46
C THR A 60 -7.87 -4.78 -4.00
N PHE A 61 -8.85 -4.44 -4.82
CA PHE A 61 -9.82 -5.41 -5.36
C PHE A 61 -9.65 -5.58 -6.87
N TYR A 62 -8.39 -5.74 -7.30
CA TYR A 62 -7.97 -5.87 -8.71
C TYR A 62 -8.72 -6.91 -9.56
N LYS A 63 -9.44 -7.86 -8.95
CA LYS A 63 -10.20 -8.88 -9.68
C LYS A 63 -11.66 -8.52 -9.91
N THR A 64 -12.15 -7.41 -9.37
CA THR A 64 -13.49 -6.93 -9.67
C THR A 64 -13.36 -6.01 -10.86
N ASP A 65 -13.70 -6.50 -12.05
CA ASP A 65 -13.77 -5.63 -13.23
C ASP A 65 -14.70 -4.44 -12.93
N LYS A 66 -14.47 -3.32 -13.62
CA LYS A 66 -15.20 -2.06 -13.38
C LYS A 66 -16.72 -2.26 -13.50
N GLU A 67 -17.17 -3.16 -14.37
CA GLU A 67 -18.60 -3.46 -14.55
C GLU A 67 -19.16 -4.24 -13.36
N SER A 68 -18.40 -5.17 -12.80
CA SER A 68 -18.71 -5.92 -11.58
C SER A 68 -18.80 -4.98 -10.38
N LEU A 69 -17.89 -4.01 -10.23
CA LEU A 69 -17.97 -2.99 -9.18
C LEU A 69 -19.20 -2.11 -9.36
N ILE A 70 -19.43 -1.57 -10.56
CA ILE A 70 -20.59 -0.71 -10.85
C ILE A 70 -21.91 -1.47 -10.66
N LYS A 71 -21.95 -2.74 -11.05
CA LYS A 71 -23.11 -3.63 -10.85
C LYS A 71 -23.34 -3.89 -9.36
N LEU A 72 -22.29 -4.12 -8.57
CA LEU A 72 -22.35 -4.22 -7.11
C LEU A 72 -22.94 -2.98 -6.46
N LEU A 73 -22.43 -1.79 -6.82
CA LEU A 73 -22.93 -0.51 -6.31
C LEU A 73 -24.39 -0.23 -6.69
N ARG A 74 -24.87 -0.80 -7.80
CA ARG A 74 -26.24 -0.65 -8.28
C ARG A 74 -27.20 -1.72 -7.78
N GLN A 75 -26.72 -2.89 -7.33
CA GLN A 75 -27.56 -4.06 -7.04
C GLN A 75 -27.68 -4.44 -5.56
N SER A 76 -26.77 -4.04 -4.68
CA SER A 76 -26.78 -4.62 -3.33
C SER A 76 -27.61 -3.82 -2.32
N GLU A 77 -28.62 -4.48 -1.74
CA GLU A 77 -29.25 -4.05 -0.48
C GLU A 77 -28.28 -4.17 0.73
N SER A 78 -27.12 -4.87 0.60
CA SER A 78 -26.04 -4.87 1.60
C SER A 78 -24.62 -4.92 0.99
N LEU A 79 -24.03 -3.74 0.68
CA LEU A 79 -22.59 -3.60 0.40
C LEU A 79 -21.70 -4.13 1.56
N LYS A 80 -22.28 -4.36 2.73
CA LYS A 80 -21.66 -4.88 3.96
C LYS A 80 -21.09 -6.29 3.84
N ASP A 81 -21.59 -7.09 2.90
CA ASP A 81 -21.19 -8.49 2.75
C ASP A 81 -20.04 -8.69 1.76
N TYR A 82 -19.61 -7.62 1.07
CA TYR A 82 -18.51 -7.68 0.13
C TYR A 82 -17.19 -7.31 0.82
N PHE A 83 -16.27 -8.27 0.85
CA PHE A 83 -14.94 -8.12 1.44
C PHE A 83 -13.93 -8.88 0.60
N VAL A 84 -12.67 -8.45 0.63
CA VAL A 84 -11.55 -9.26 0.15
C VAL A 84 -11.08 -10.12 1.31
N SER A 85 -10.86 -11.43 1.08
CA SER A 85 -10.29 -12.27 2.14
C SER A 85 -8.87 -11.81 2.44
N LYS A 86 -8.49 -11.78 3.72
CA LYS A 86 -7.14 -11.39 4.14
C LYS A 86 -6.07 -12.24 3.45
N ASN A 87 -6.28 -13.55 3.36
CA ASN A 87 -5.37 -14.46 2.65
C ASN A 87 -5.20 -14.12 1.16
N GLU A 88 -6.25 -13.67 0.48
CA GLU A 88 -6.13 -13.23 -0.92
C GLU A 88 -5.37 -11.91 -1.03
N MET A 89 -5.60 -10.98 -0.11
CA MET A 89 -4.87 -9.72 -0.02
C MET A 89 -3.38 -9.97 0.24
N GLU A 90 -3.04 -10.77 1.25
CA GLU A 90 -1.66 -11.11 1.60
C GLU A 90 -0.92 -11.72 0.40
N LYS A 91 -1.55 -12.64 -0.33
CA LYS A 91 -0.97 -13.18 -1.56
C LYS A 91 -0.67 -12.13 -2.64
N GLN A 92 -1.46 -11.05 -2.71
CA GLN A 92 -1.24 -9.97 -3.66
C GLN A 92 -0.13 -9.03 -3.20
N VAL A 93 -0.05 -8.74 -1.90
CA VAL A 93 0.85 -7.71 -1.38
C VAL A 93 2.18 -8.24 -0.88
N ASP A 94 2.27 -9.51 -0.49
CA ASP A 94 3.42 -10.06 0.21
C ASP A 94 4.68 -10.05 -0.66
N SER A 95 4.57 -10.38 -1.94
CA SER A 95 5.71 -10.37 -2.86
C SER A 95 6.32 -8.96 -2.98
N GLU A 96 5.48 -7.94 -3.15
CA GLU A 96 5.92 -6.55 -3.22
C GLU A 96 6.45 -6.06 -1.88
N TRP A 97 5.77 -6.42 -0.78
CA TRP A 97 6.23 -6.11 0.55
C TRP A 97 7.59 -6.74 0.86
N TRP A 98 7.86 -7.97 0.40
CA TRP A 98 9.18 -8.58 0.56
C TRP A 98 10.25 -7.80 -0.20
N ARG A 99 9.98 -7.35 -1.44
CA ARG A 99 10.91 -6.49 -2.19
C ARG A 99 11.20 -5.19 -1.45
N ILE A 100 10.15 -4.50 -1.01
CA ILE A 100 10.27 -3.23 -0.28
C ILE A 100 11.05 -3.43 1.02
N SER A 101 10.60 -4.37 1.86
CA SER A 101 11.18 -4.62 3.19
C SER A 101 12.65 -5.05 3.12
N GLU A 102 13.04 -5.87 2.13
CA GLU A 102 14.46 -6.22 1.93
C GLU A 102 15.27 -5.05 1.36
N SER A 103 14.68 -4.21 0.50
CA SER A 103 15.39 -3.07 -0.11
C SER A 103 15.74 -1.95 0.87
N ILE A 104 15.00 -1.83 1.98
CA ILE A 104 15.17 -0.73 2.96
C ILE A 104 16.11 -1.08 4.11
N VAL A 105 16.57 -2.33 4.21
CA VAL A 105 17.44 -2.81 5.31
C VAL A 105 18.68 -1.92 5.48
N ASN A 106 19.21 -1.41 4.37
CA ASN A 106 20.41 -0.56 4.36
C ASN A 106 20.10 0.96 4.34
N CYS A 107 18.84 1.36 4.52
CA CYS A 107 18.42 2.75 4.52
C CYS A 107 18.11 3.24 5.95
N PRO A 108 19.05 3.91 6.65
CA PRO A 108 18.90 4.27 8.05
C PRO A 108 17.83 5.34 8.30
N ILE A 109 17.47 6.10 7.26
CA ILE A 109 16.44 7.14 7.31
C ILE A 109 15.07 6.64 6.81
N CYS A 110 15.00 5.36 6.39
CA CYS A 110 13.76 4.76 5.91
C CYS A 110 12.96 4.20 7.09
N SER A 111 11.64 4.38 7.02
CA SER A 111 10.67 3.82 7.94
C SER A 111 9.43 3.40 7.18
N THR A 112 8.66 2.45 7.73
CA THR A 112 7.42 2.00 7.11
C THR A 112 6.20 2.39 7.93
N VAL A 113 5.07 2.52 7.25
CA VAL A 113 3.76 2.75 7.85
C VAL A 113 2.81 1.68 7.34
N ASP A 114 2.48 0.73 8.20
CA ASP A 114 1.44 -0.26 7.92
C ASP A 114 0.06 0.39 8.01
N ILE A 115 -0.59 0.55 6.85
CA ILE A 115 -1.96 1.06 6.75
C ILE A 115 -3.00 -0.04 6.56
N ARG A 116 -2.59 -1.32 6.45
CA ARG A 116 -3.48 -2.45 6.15
C ARG A 116 -4.52 -2.67 7.25
N HIS A 117 -4.13 -2.42 8.50
CA HIS A 117 -5.01 -2.58 9.66
C HIS A 117 -6.26 -1.66 9.63
N HIS A 118 -6.27 -0.60 8.82
CA HIS A 118 -7.45 0.25 8.61
C HIS A 118 -8.52 -0.40 7.73
N PHE A 119 -8.12 -1.40 6.95
CA PHE A 119 -8.98 -2.09 5.99
C PHE A 119 -9.26 -3.51 6.43
N CYS A 120 -8.29 -4.20 7.05
CA CYS A 120 -8.41 -5.62 7.38
C CYS A 120 -8.65 -5.87 8.87
N LYS A 121 -9.77 -6.53 9.20
CA LYS A 121 -10.14 -6.98 10.54
C LYS A 121 -10.43 -8.49 10.53
N GLY A 122 -9.67 -9.25 11.30
CA GLY A 122 -9.72 -10.72 11.26
C GLY A 122 -9.37 -11.23 9.87
N GLU A 123 -10.26 -12.05 9.29
CA GLU A 123 -10.07 -12.68 7.98
C GLU A 123 -10.61 -11.83 6.79
N LYS A 124 -11.15 -10.64 7.06
CA LYS A 124 -11.84 -9.81 6.06
C LYS A 124 -11.17 -8.46 5.91
N CYS A 125 -11.10 -7.97 4.67
CA CYS A 125 -10.67 -6.62 4.33
C CYS A 125 -11.86 -5.85 3.74
N ASP A 126 -12.25 -4.80 4.43
CA ASP A 126 -13.37 -3.92 4.13
C ASP A 126 -13.06 -3.05 2.91
N ILE A 127 -13.94 -3.09 1.91
CA ILE A 127 -13.97 -2.11 0.80
C ILE A 127 -14.99 -0.98 1.05
N TYR A 128 -15.82 -1.18 2.08
CA TYR A 128 -16.97 -0.35 2.40
C TYR A 128 -17.09 -0.23 3.91
N ASP A 129 -17.29 1.00 4.38
CA ASP A 129 -17.57 1.33 5.76
C ASP A 129 -19.06 1.11 6.06
N ALA A 130 -19.37 -0.04 6.66
CA ALA A 130 -20.72 -0.35 7.11
C ALA A 130 -21.29 0.62 8.16
N SER A 131 -20.41 1.30 8.93
CA SER A 131 -20.83 2.22 9.99
C SER A 131 -21.22 3.60 9.45
N ASN A 132 -20.56 4.04 8.38
CA ASN A 132 -20.78 5.36 7.77
C ASN A 132 -21.45 5.30 6.40
N ASN A 133 -21.79 4.10 5.91
CA ASN A 133 -22.42 3.86 4.61
C ASN A 133 -21.60 4.40 3.41
N HIS A 134 -20.27 4.33 3.49
CA HIS A 134 -19.38 4.89 2.48
C HIS A 134 -18.47 3.83 1.86
N LEU A 135 -18.21 3.92 0.55
CA LEU A 135 -17.09 3.21 -0.06
C LEU A 135 -15.78 3.81 0.42
N LEU A 136 -14.71 3.01 0.44
CA LEU A 136 -13.37 3.48 0.80
C LEU A 136 -12.48 3.72 -0.43
N TYR A 137 -12.98 3.36 -1.61
CA TYR A 137 -12.22 3.35 -2.86
C TYR A 137 -13.02 3.98 -4.01
N CYS A 138 -12.31 4.64 -4.92
CA CYS A 138 -12.84 5.19 -6.17
C CYS A 138 -12.91 4.13 -7.28
N ASP A 139 -11.96 3.20 -7.28
CA ASP A 139 -11.84 2.08 -8.22
C ASP A 139 -11.09 0.91 -7.56
N ALA A 140 -10.69 -0.10 -8.35
CA ALA A 140 -10.04 -1.32 -7.89
C ALA A 140 -8.79 -1.16 -7.02
N GLY A 141 -8.12 0.01 -7.02
CA GLY A 141 -6.89 0.21 -6.26
C GLY A 141 -6.75 1.57 -5.61
N HIS A 142 -7.52 2.58 -6.00
CA HIS A 142 -7.39 3.94 -5.48
C HIS A 142 -8.38 4.21 -4.36
N LEU A 143 -7.87 4.64 -3.21
CA LEU A 143 -8.69 5.15 -2.10
C LEU A 143 -9.44 6.42 -2.53
N ASN A 144 -10.67 6.57 -2.04
CA ASN A 144 -11.37 7.85 -2.11
C ASN A 144 -11.00 8.74 -0.90
N SER A 145 -11.67 9.90 -0.76
CA SER A 145 -11.42 10.81 0.36
C SER A 145 -11.62 10.15 1.74
N GLU A 146 -12.64 9.29 1.87
CA GLU A 146 -12.94 8.58 3.12
C GLU A 146 -11.85 7.54 3.44
N GLY A 147 -11.41 6.78 2.43
CA GLY A 147 -10.30 5.84 2.57
C GLY A 147 -8.98 6.53 2.95
N LEU A 148 -8.68 7.67 2.34
CA LEU A 148 -7.51 8.49 2.68
C LEU A 148 -7.59 9.05 4.10
N ALA A 149 -8.79 9.50 4.53
CA ALA A 149 -8.99 10.02 5.87
C ALA A 149 -8.68 9.00 6.96
N ARG A 150 -8.91 7.70 6.71
CA ARG A 150 -8.59 6.61 7.65
C ARG A 150 -7.09 6.44 7.88
N ILE A 151 -6.28 6.53 6.82
CA ILE A 151 -4.84 6.26 6.90
C ILE A 151 -4.02 7.50 7.27
N THR A 152 -4.58 8.69 7.06
CA THR A 152 -3.90 9.98 7.29
C THR A 152 -3.33 10.13 8.70
N PRO A 153 -4.01 9.74 9.80
CA PRO A 153 -3.47 9.85 11.16
C PRO A 153 -2.13 9.12 11.34
N ASP A 154 -1.96 7.93 10.75
CA ASP A 154 -0.72 7.17 10.90
C ASP A 154 0.41 7.75 10.05
N ILE A 155 0.10 8.28 8.88
CA ILE A 155 1.06 9.01 8.05
C ILE A 155 1.54 10.26 8.80
N ILE A 156 0.63 11.05 9.37
CA ILE A 156 0.97 12.23 10.18
C ILE A 156 1.80 11.83 11.40
N LYS A 157 1.45 10.74 12.09
CA LYS A 157 2.21 10.22 13.22
C LYS A 157 3.62 9.83 12.81
N ALA A 158 3.80 9.23 11.63
CA ALA A 158 5.11 8.86 11.11
C ALA A 158 5.97 10.08 10.77
N ILE A 159 5.37 11.13 10.19
CA ILE A 159 6.03 12.42 9.91
C ILE A 159 6.50 13.10 11.21
N LYS A 160 5.71 13.02 12.28
CA LYS A 160 6.01 13.68 13.57
C LYS A 160 7.10 12.99 14.41
N LYS A 161 7.67 11.87 13.96
CA LYS A 161 8.76 11.16 14.67
C LYS A 161 10.14 11.79 14.45
N ILE A 162 10.21 12.90 13.71
CA ILE A 162 11.43 13.68 13.40
C ILE A 162 11.84 14.53 14.60
#